data_AF-A0A9X3X9C8-F1
#
_entry.id   AF-A0A9X3X9C8-F1
#
_cell.length_a   1.000
_cell.length_b   1.000
_cell.length_c   1.000
_cell.angle_alpha   90.00
_cell.angle_beta   90.00
_cell.angle_gamma   90.00
#
_symmetry.space_group_name_H-M   'P 1'
#
loop_
_entity.id
_entity.type
_entity.pdbx_description
1 polymer ?
#
loop_
_entity_poly.entity_id
_entity_poly.type
_entity_poly.pdbx_seq_one_letter_code
_entity_poly.pdbx_strand_id
1 'polypeptide(L)'
;MSAQRPFGLLLCASLLAASGTARGEPSASLPPANEPLRVLGGVRPPPLHVEYFQYGVAIVAETNLDAGAVCAPEGGKAAPCILGGAGGLAIRGGYRSAGPWYIGGAYQFAKMDSSNLYRLGIFQQLRFEMRYLPDLGTRAAPYASWGIGALAYGNEWGVETGGGLLFGGLGVEIELSRVAILGFGLVYRPMLIAGWTDTAGAVRATGVAHFLGAEFQFELRSEIGRR
;
A
#
# COMPACT_ATOMS: atom_id res chain seq x y z
N MET A 1 58.54 -9.99 87.68
CA MET A 1 58.50 -11.46 87.74
C MET A 1 58.78 -11.99 86.36
N SER A 2 59.85 -12.81 86.23
CA SER A 2 60.14 -13.78 85.15
C SER A 2 60.29 -13.28 83.70
N ALA A 3 61.29 -13.60 82.89
CA ALA A 3 62.61 -14.21 83.02
C ALA A 3 63.27 -14.18 81.61
N GLN A 4 64.61 -14.09 81.61
CA GLN A 4 65.59 -14.77 80.73
C GLN A 4 65.42 -14.67 79.19
N ARG A 5 66.29 -13.92 78.48
CA ARG A 5 67.69 -14.19 78.05
C ARG A 5 67.87 -15.11 76.82
N PRO A 6 68.93 -14.86 76.01
CA PRO A 6 69.05 -15.20 74.58
C PRO A 6 70.01 -16.35 74.31
N PHE A 7 69.94 -17.01 73.13
CA PHE A 7 70.98 -17.85 72.49
C PHE A 7 70.36 -18.32 71.15
N GLY A 8 71.00 -18.40 69.99
CA GLY A 8 72.38 -18.22 69.57
C GLY A 8 72.42 -18.35 68.04
N LEU A 9 73.49 -17.81 67.43
CA LEU A 9 73.79 -17.93 66.01
C LEU A 9 73.90 -19.39 65.56
N LEU A 10 73.47 -19.67 64.33
CA LEU A 10 74.18 -20.60 63.44
C LEU A 10 74.01 -20.14 61.98
N LEU A 11 75.16 -19.80 61.38
CA LEU A 11 75.34 -19.59 59.95
C LEU A 11 74.98 -20.88 59.18
N CYS A 12 74.36 -20.73 58.01
CA CYS A 12 74.92 -21.34 56.80
C CYS A 12 74.36 -20.67 55.54
N ALA A 13 75.27 -20.22 54.69
CA ALA A 13 75.01 -19.61 53.40
C ALA A 13 74.57 -20.64 52.36
N SER A 14 73.67 -20.27 51.46
CA SER A 14 73.63 -20.81 50.09
C SER A 14 72.94 -19.80 49.17
N LEU A 15 73.67 -19.35 48.15
CA LEU A 15 73.15 -18.64 46.98
C LEU A 15 72.10 -19.51 46.27
N LEU A 16 71.07 -18.92 45.65
CA LEU A 16 70.72 -19.23 44.25
C LEU A 16 69.56 -18.36 43.72
N ALA A 17 69.82 -17.83 42.51
CA ALA A 17 68.91 -17.47 41.43
C ALA A 17 67.86 -16.36 41.63
N ALA A 18 68.16 -15.21 41.02
CA ALA A 18 67.17 -14.28 40.53
C ALA A 18 66.33 -14.93 39.41
N SER A 19 65.01 -14.92 39.58
CA SER A 19 64.04 -15.20 38.52
C SER A 19 62.97 -14.12 38.57
N GLY A 20 63.17 -13.05 37.80
CA GLY A 20 62.15 -12.02 37.61
C GLY A 20 60.93 -12.64 36.94
N THR A 21 59.80 -12.64 37.64
CA THR A 21 58.51 -13.00 37.05
C THR A 21 58.05 -11.83 36.17
N ALA A 22 58.36 -11.91 34.88
CA ALA A 22 57.70 -11.10 33.86
C ALA A 22 56.21 -11.45 33.87
N ARG A 23 55.39 -10.51 34.34
CA ARG A 23 53.93 -10.61 34.37
C ARG A 23 53.44 -10.42 32.94
N GLY A 24 53.11 -11.52 32.26
CA GLY A 24 52.51 -11.47 30.93
C GLY A 24 51.15 -10.79 30.98
N GLU A 25 50.98 -9.72 30.21
CA GLU A 25 49.67 -9.14 29.91
C GLU A 25 48.77 -10.19 29.25
N PRO A 26 47.50 -10.34 29.67
CA PRO A 26 46.55 -11.13 28.93
C PRO A 26 46.30 -10.46 27.59
N SER A 27 46.89 -11.04 26.54
CA SER A 27 46.57 -10.72 25.14
C SER A 27 45.09 -11.00 24.93
N ALA A 28 44.29 -9.94 24.86
CA ALA A 28 42.90 -10.02 24.47
C ALA A 28 42.85 -10.57 23.04
N SER A 29 42.45 -11.84 22.91
CA SER A 29 42.21 -12.48 21.63
C SER A 29 41.16 -11.68 20.88
N LEU A 30 41.54 -11.11 19.73
CA LEU A 30 40.58 -10.52 18.79
C LEU A 30 39.54 -11.60 18.41
N PRO A 31 38.24 -11.27 18.39
CA PRO A 31 37.23 -12.21 17.93
C PRO A 31 37.52 -12.62 16.48
N PRO A 32 37.24 -13.88 16.10
CA PRO A 32 37.52 -14.37 14.76
C PRO A 32 36.78 -13.53 13.71
N ALA A 33 37.53 -13.07 12.70
CA ALA A 33 37.06 -12.16 11.63
C ALA A 33 35.99 -12.74 10.69
N ASN A 34 35.39 -13.88 11.03
CA ASN A 34 34.50 -14.66 10.18
C ASN A 34 33.21 -15.09 10.89
N GLU A 35 32.72 -14.34 11.89
CA GLU A 35 31.28 -14.39 12.12
C GLU A 35 30.60 -13.70 10.93
N PRO A 36 29.79 -14.41 10.13
CA PRO A 36 28.93 -13.72 9.17
C PRO A 36 28.11 -12.74 9.98
N LEU A 37 28.19 -11.46 9.62
CA LEU A 37 27.39 -10.40 10.22
C LEU A 37 25.93 -10.89 10.21
N ARG A 38 25.45 -11.42 11.33
CA ARG A 38 24.01 -11.67 11.48
C ARG A 38 23.44 -10.28 11.39
N VAL A 39 22.82 -9.98 10.26
CA VAL A 39 21.94 -8.83 10.10
C VAL A 39 20.79 -9.08 11.07
N LEU A 40 21.04 -8.76 12.35
CA LEU A 40 20.03 -8.51 13.35
C LEU A 40 19.07 -7.54 12.68
N GLY A 41 17.81 -7.98 12.60
CA GLY A 41 16.75 -7.39 11.80
C GLY A 41 16.89 -5.87 11.76
N GLY A 42 16.95 -5.35 10.53
CA GLY A 42 17.25 -3.95 10.26
C GLY A 42 16.55 -3.06 11.27
N VAL A 43 17.33 -2.21 11.95
CA VAL A 43 16.83 -1.24 12.93
C VAL A 43 15.68 -0.50 12.25
N ARG A 44 14.45 -0.91 12.58
CA ARG A 44 13.25 -0.25 12.10
C ARG A 44 13.25 1.08 12.83
N PRO A 45 13.40 2.21 12.13
CA PRO A 45 13.21 3.48 12.80
C PRO A 45 11.84 3.43 13.49
N PRO A 46 11.74 3.87 14.75
CA PRO A 46 10.46 3.86 15.45
C PRO A 46 9.42 4.53 14.55
N PRO A 47 8.20 3.97 14.44
CA PRO A 47 7.19 4.52 13.56
C PRO A 47 7.03 6.00 13.90
N LEU A 48 7.44 6.87 12.98
CA LEU A 48 7.23 8.30 13.14
C LEU A 48 5.71 8.44 13.24
N HIS A 49 5.21 8.91 14.39
CA HIS A 49 3.80 9.24 14.60
C HIS A 49 3.46 10.50 13.81
N VAL A 50 3.62 10.42 12.49
CA VAL A 50 3.40 11.51 11.55
C VAL A 50 2.20 11.14 10.70
N GLU A 51 1.30 12.09 10.65
CA GLU A 51 0.12 12.04 9.81
C GLU A 51 0.45 12.69 8.47
N TYR A 52 -0.11 12.16 7.39
CA TYR A 52 0.16 12.66 6.05
C TYR A 52 -1.14 13.01 5.33
N PHE A 53 -1.10 14.09 4.54
CA PHE A 53 -2.02 14.26 3.44
C PHE A 53 -1.43 13.56 2.21
N GLN A 54 -2.14 12.59 1.67
CA GLN A 54 -1.69 11.76 0.55
C GLN A 54 -2.63 11.99 -0.65
N TYR A 55 -2.06 12.46 -1.75
CA TYR A 55 -2.80 12.88 -2.94
C TYR A 55 -2.04 12.55 -4.22
N GLY A 56 -2.76 12.38 -5.32
CA GLY A 56 -2.13 11.99 -6.57
C GLY A 56 -3.11 11.66 -7.68
N VAL A 57 -2.57 10.96 -8.67
CA VAL A 57 -3.28 10.56 -9.87
C VAL A 57 -3.12 9.06 -10.09
N ALA A 58 -4.07 8.46 -10.79
CA ALA A 58 -3.98 7.08 -11.23
C ALA A 58 -4.45 6.92 -12.67
N ILE A 59 -3.81 6.01 -13.38
CA ILE A 59 -4.32 5.46 -14.63
C ILE A 59 -5.17 4.26 -14.27
N VAL A 60 -6.38 4.22 -14.81
CA VAL A 60 -7.34 3.16 -14.55
C VAL A 60 -7.67 2.41 -15.83
N ALA A 61 -7.72 1.10 -15.72
CA ALA A 61 -8.30 0.22 -16.71
C ALA A 61 -9.37 -0.62 -16.02
N GLU A 62 -10.54 -0.75 -16.63
CA GLU A 62 -11.67 -1.51 -16.12
C GLU A 62 -12.12 -2.50 -17.19
N THR A 63 -12.40 -3.73 -16.78
CA THR A 63 -12.94 -4.77 -17.64
C THR A 63 -14.30 -5.15 -17.09
N ASN A 64 -15.32 -5.16 -17.95
CA ASN A 64 -16.62 -5.69 -17.59
C ASN A 64 -16.52 -7.23 -17.50
N LEU A 65 -16.83 -7.78 -16.33
CA LEU A 65 -16.92 -9.22 -16.10
C LEU A 65 -18.33 -9.74 -16.39
N ASP A 66 -19.35 -9.00 -15.95
CA ASP A 66 -20.75 -9.28 -16.19
C ASP A 66 -21.56 -7.97 -16.14
N ALA A 67 -22.30 -7.67 -17.21
CA ALA A 67 -23.15 -6.48 -17.29
C ALA A 67 -24.49 -6.65 -16.54
N GLY A 68 -24.81 -7.86 -16.10
CA GLY A 68 -26.05 -8.19 -15.41
C GLY A 68 -27.29 -7.82 -16.23
N ALA A 69 -28.35 -7.38 -15.53
CA ALA A 69 -29.63 -7.04 -16.14
C ALA A 69 -29.57 -5.81 -17.08
N VAL A 70 -28.50 -5.00 -17.02
CA VAL A 70 -28.36 -3.80 -17.87
C VAL A 70 -28.25 -4.18 -19.36
N CYS A 71 -27.62 -5.32 -19.65
CA CYS A 71 -27.46 -5.84 -21.01
C CYS A 71 -28.17 -7.19 -21.20
N ALA A 72 -29.21 -7.49 -20.43
CA ALA A 72 -29.99 -8.72 -20.62
C ALA A 72 -30.57 -8.79 -22.05
N PRO A 73 -30.62 -9.99 -22.67
CA PRO A 73 -31.18 -10.14 -24.00
C PRO A 73 -32.67 -9.77 -24.01
N GLU A 74 -33.02 -8.65 -24.64
CA GLU A 74 -34.41 -8.27 -24.87
C GLU A 74 -35.00 -9.11 -26.02
N GLY A 75 -36.13 -9.78 -25.77
CA GLY A 75 -36.87 -10.49 -26.80
C GLY A 75 -36.13 -11.66 -27.47
N GLY A 76 -35.16 -12.27 -26.79
CA GLY A 76 -34.40 -13.42 -27.31
C GLY A 76 -33.30 -13.08 -28.31
N LYS A 77 -32.98 -11.80 -28.50
CA LYS A 77 -31.84 -11.35 -29.31
C LYS A 77 -30.74 -10.82 -28.37
N ALA A 78 -29.50 -11.24 -28.61
CA ALA A 78 -28.36 -10.67 -27.90
C ALA A 78 -28.20 -9.20 -28.31
N ALA A 79 -28.66 -8.28 -27.47
CA ALA A 79 -28.44 -6.86 -27.68
C ALA A 79 -26.94 -6.55 -27.48
N PRO A 80 -26.30 -5.75 -28.35
CA PRO A 80 -24.92 -5.31 -28.13
C PRO A 80 -24.84 -4.59 -26.79
N CYS A 81 -23.95 -5.06 -25.90
CA CYS A 81 -23.81 -4.48 -24.58
C CYS A 81 -22.99 -3.20 -24.65
N ILE A 82 -23.57 -2.12 -24.13
CA ILE A 82 -22.94 -0.79 -24.09
C ILE A 82 -21.86 -0.70 -23.01
N LEU A 83 -21.91 -1.59 -22.02
CA LEU A 83 -20.94 -1.67 -20.93
C LEU A 83 -19.81 -2.62 -21.34
N GLY A 84 -18.77 -2.11 -21.99
CA GLY A 84 -17.56 -2.87 -22.29
C GLY A 84 -16.42 -2.57 -21.32
N GLY A 85 -15.18 -2.72 -21.80
CA GLY A 85 -14.00 -2.26 -21.06
C GLY A 85 -13.98 -0.74 -20.92
N ALA A 86 -13.26 -0.19 -19.95
CA ALA A 86 -13.08 1.24 -19.80
C ALA A 86 -11.63 1.59 -19.45
N GLY A 87 -11.18 2.77 -19.87
CA GLY A 87 -9.82 3.26 -19.61
C GLY A 87 -9.82 4.76 -19.36
N GLY A 88 -9.04 5.22 -18.39
CA GLY A 88 -9.04 6.63 -18.05
C GLY A 88 -8.08 7.05 -16.95
N LEU A 89 -8.42 8.18 -16.34
CA LEU A 89 -7.63 8.82 -15.29
C LEU A 89 -8.49 8.98 -14.04
N ALA A 90 -7.84 8.86 -12.89
CA ALA A 90 -8.41 9.20 -11.61
C ALA A 90 -7.51 10.19 -10.88
N ILE A 91 -8.13 11.10 -10.14
CA ILE A 91 -7.48 11.93 -9.13
C ILE A 91 -7.91 11.41 -7.77
N ARG A 92 -7.00 11.44 -6.79
CA ARG A 92 -7.30 10.99 -5.43
C ARG A 92 -6.58 11.82 -4.39
N GLY A 93 -7.19 11.87 -3.22
CA GLY A 93 -6.69 12.65 -2.10
C GLY A 93 -7.31 12.15 -0.80
N GLY A 94 -6.51 12.11 0.25
CA GLY A 94 -6.97 11.60 1.53
C GLY A 94 -5.97 11.83 2.65
N TYR A 95 -6.44 11.48 3.83
CA TYR A 95 -5.71 11.54 5.07
C TYR A 95 -5.14 10.15 5.40
N ARG A 96 -3.83 10.10 5.65
CA ARG A 96 -3.12 8.93 6.16
C ARG A 96 -2.80 9.15 7.63
N SER A 97 -3.38 8.31 8.47
CA SER A 97 -3.10 8.30 9.90
C SER A 97 -1.67 7.84 10.19
N ALA A 98 -1.17 8.12 11.40
CA ALA A 98 0.08 7.53 11.89
C ALA A 98 0.03 5.98 11.99
N GLY A 99 -1.16 5.39 11.93
CA GLY A 99 -1.38 3.95 11.90
C GLY A 99 -1.47 3.38 10.48
N PRO A 100 -2.03 2.16 10.33
CA PRO A 100 -2.14 1.49 9.04
C PRO A 100 -3.29 2.03 8.16
N TRP A 101 -3.93 3.14 8.53
CA TRP A 101 -5.18 3.58 7.89
C TRP A 101 -4.98 4.80 6.99
N TYR A 102 -5.58 4.73 5.80
CA TYR A 102 -5.81 5.85 4.90
C TYR A 102 -7.31 5.98 4.63
N ILE A 103 -7.81 7.21 4.65
CA ILE A 103 -9.21 7.54 4.37
C ILE A 103 -9.21 8.73 3.40
N GLY A 104 -9.88 8.58 2.26
CA GLY A 104 -9.85 9.59 1.22
C GLY A 104 -10.98 9.48 0.24
N GLY A 105 -10.85 10.24 -0.85
CA GLY A 105 -11.73 10.17 -1.98
C GLY A 105 -10.96 10.06 -3.29
N ALA A 106 -11.62 9.49 -4.30
CA ALA A 106 -11.11 9.45 -5.65
C ALA A 106 -12.22 9.85 -6.63
N TYR A 107 -11.86 10.63 -7.63
CA TYR A 107 -12.72 10.94 -8.77
C TYR A 107 -12.08 10.37 -10.02
N GLN A 108 -12.84 9.55 -10.74
CA GLN A 108 -12.40 8.85 -11.94
C GLN A 108 -13.23 9.28 -13.13
N PHE A 109 -12.53 9.50 -14.24
CA PHE A 109 -13.09 9.75 -15.55
C PHE A 109 -12.52 8.71 -16.52
N ALA A 110 -13.37 7.81 -17.01
CA ALA A 110 -12.98 6.74 -17.91
C ALA A 110 -13.84 6.72 -19.18
N LYS A 111 -13.20 6.47 -20.31
CA LYS A 111 -13.87 6.20 -21.58
C LYS A 111 -14.18 4.72 -21.65
N MET A 112 -15.43 4.40 -21.96
CA MET A 112 -15.92 3.04 -22.09
C MET A 112 -15.93 2.64 -23.57
N ASP A 113 -15.38 1.46 -23.82
CA ASP A 113 -15.53 0.73 -25.07
C ASP A 113 -16.98 0.25 -25.16
N SER A 114 -17.74 0.88 -26.05
CA SER A 114 -19.13 0.52 -26.31
C SER A 114 -19.18 -0.23 -27.63
N SER A 115 -19.88 -1.36 -27.68
CA SER A 115 -20.10 -2.10 -28.93
C SER A 115 -20.97 -1.35 -29.96
N ASN A 116 -21.39 -0.12 -29.65
CA ASN A 116 -22.09 0.78 -30.55
C ASN A 116 -21.09 1.73 -31.24
N LEU A 117 -20.92 1.57 -32.56
CA LEU A 117 -19.99 2.33 -33.41
C LEU A 117 -20.20 3.85 -33.41
N TYR A 118 -21.35 4.35 -32.95
CA TYR A 118 -21.72 5.76 -33.09
C TYR A 118 -21.42 6.63 -31.85
N ARG A 119 -20.94 6.08 -30.73
CA ARG A 119 -20.67 6.90 -29.53
C ARG A 119 -19.71 6.28 -28.52
N LEU A 120 -18.83 7.09 -27.93
CA LEU A 120 -18.03 6.69 -26.77
C LEU A 120 -18.82 6.97 -25.48
N GLY A 121 -19.02 5.93 -24.66
CA GLY A 121 -19.56 6.10 -23.32
C GLY A 121 -18.53 6.76 -22.41
N ILE A 122 -18.93 7.75 -21.63
CA ILE A 122 -18.12 8.34 -20.58
C ILE A 122 -18.65 7.87 -19.23
N PHE A 123 -17.73 7.36 -18.43
CA PHE A 123 -18.00 6.85 -17.10
C PHE A 123 -17.28 7.70 -16.06
N GLN A 124 -18.07 8.33 -15.20
CA GLN A 124 -17.59 9.18 -14.12
C GLN A 124 -17.90 8.48 -12.81
N GLN A 125 -16.89 8.30 -11.96
CA GLN A 125 -17.07 7.68 -10.65
C GLN A 125 -16.52 8.59 -9.57
N LEU A 126 -17.33 8.86 -8.54
CA LEU A 126 -16.91 9.50 -7.31
C LEU A 126 -16.87 8.46 -6.20
N ARG A 127 -15.71 8.28 -5.57
CA ARG A 127 -15.45 7.22 -4.61
C ARG A 127 -15.01 7.80 -3.28
N PHE A 128 -15.56 7.26 -2.21
CA PHE A 128 -15.00 7.35 -0.87
C PHE A 128 -14.23 6.07 -0.58
N GLU A 129 -12.95 6.21 -0.22
CA GLU A 129 -11.99 5.11 -0.17
C GLU A 129 -11.34 4.99 1.20
N MET A 130 -11.29 3.77 1.70
CA MET A 130 -10.53 3.41 2.87
C MET A 130 -9.47 2.37 2.47
N ARG A 131 -8.23 2.55 2.92
CA ARG A 131 -7.15 1.58 2.74
C ARG A 131 -6.56 1.17 4.08
N TYR A 132 -6.29 -0.11 4.21
CA TYR A 132 -5.50 -0.70 5.28
C TYR A 132 -4.13 -1.11 4.74
N LEU A 133 -3.07 -0.55 5.30
CA LEU A 133 -1.68 -0.74 4.90
C LEU A 133 -0.89 -1.38 6.05
N PRO A 134 -0.79 -2.72 6.12
CA PRO A 134 0.06 -3.37 7.10
C PRO A 134 1.53 -2.97 6.89
N ASP A 135 2.20 -2.56 7.97
CA ASP A 135 3.61 -2.23 7.93
C ASP A 135 4.47 -3.50 8.10
N LEU A 136 4.96 -4.00 6.96
CA LEU A 136 5.84 -5.16 6.86
C LEU A 136 7.34 -4.80 7.01
N GLY A 137 7.69 -3.53 7.29
CA GLY A 137 9.07 -3.09 7.37
C GLY A 137 9.82 -3.07 6.02
N THR A 138 9.08 -3.14 4.92
CA THR A 138 9.61 -3.13 3.55
C THR A 138 9.18 -1.85 2.82
N ARG A 139 9.95 -1.41 1.83
CA ARG A 139 9.59 -0.27 0.97
C ARG A 139 8.35 -0.52 0.11
N ALA A 140 8.05 -1.80 -0.14
CA ALA A 140 6.82 -2.24 -0.77
C ALA A 140 5.83 -2.65 0.34
N ALA A 141 4.78 -1.87 0.53
CA ALA A 141 3.72 -2.13 1.50
C ALA A 141 2.48 -2.63 0.75
N PRO A 142 1.99 -3.86 1.02
CA PRO A 142 0.70 -4.27 0.49
C PRO A 142 -0.39 -3.44 1.14
N TYR A 143 -1.51 -3.28 0.45
CA TYR A 143 -2.70 -2.66 0.99
C TYR A 143 -3.95 -3.41 0.57
N ALA A 144 -4.98 -3.32 1.42
CA ALA A 144 -6.35 -3.67 1.07
C ALA A 144 -7.16 -2.39 1.01
N SER A 145 -7.96 -2.21 -0.04
CA SER A 145 -8.82 -1.05 -0.22
C SER A 145 -10.28 -1.47 -0.34
N TRP A 146 -11.18 -0.64 0.18
CA TRP A 146 -12.60 -0.80 -0.02
C TRP A 146 -13.32 0.53 0.17
N GLY A 147 -14.55 0.58 -0.29
CA GLY A 147 -15.34 1.78 -0.14
C GLY A 147 -16.63 1.75 -0.92
N ILE A 148 -17.20 2.93 -1.01
CA ILE A 148 -18.49 3.18 -1.64
C ILE A 148 -18.36 4.37 -2.57
N GLY A 149 -19.26 4.50 -3.52
CA GLY A 149 -19.24 5.63 -4.44
C GLY A 149 -20.53 5.78 -5.21
N ALA A 150 -20.55 6.84 -6.00
CA ALA A 150 -21.57 7.10 -7.00
C ALA A 150 -20.93 7.06 -8.39
N LEU A 151 -21.74 6.69 -9.38
CA LEU A 151 -21.34 6.72 -10.78
C LEU A 151 -22.35 7.50 -11.60
N ALA A 152 -21.86 8.07 -12.70
CA ALA A 152 -22.65 8.66 -13.75
C ALA A 152 -22.16 8.09 -15.09
N TYR A 153 -23.10 7.61 -15.90
CA TYR A 153 -22.86 7.17 -17.26
C TYR A 153 -23.52 8.15 -18.20
N GLY A 154 -22.82 8.50 -19.27
CA GLY A 154 -23.37 9.34 -20.31
C GLY A 154 -22.39 9.51 -21.45
N ASN A 155 -22.45 10.70 -22.04
CA ASN A 155 -21.72 11.06 -23.23
C ASN A 155 -20.94 12.37 -23.01
N GLU A 156 -20.32 12.90 -24.06
CA GLU A 156 -19.48 14.10 -24.03
C GLU A 156 -20.20 15.35 -23.54
N TRP A 157 -21.53 15.38 -23.57
CA TRP A 157 -22.35 16.57 -23.33
C TRP A 157 -23.49 16.37 -22.31
N GLY A 158 -23.66 15.18 -21.75
CA GLY A 158 -24.80 14.89 -20.89
C GLY A 158 -24.68 13.57 -20.13
N VAL A 159 -25.38 13.51 -18.99
CA VAL A 159 -25.53 12.33 -18.15
C VAL A 159 -26.81 11.62 -18.55
N GLU A 160 -26.73 10.32 -18.86
CA GLU A 160 -27.87 9.49 -19.27
C GLU A 160 -28.42 8.68 -18.11
N THR A 161 -27.54 8.11 -17.28
CA THR A 161 -27.93 7.38 -16.08
C THR A 161 -26.92 7.59 -14.96
N GLY A 162 -27.33 7.21 -13.75
CA GLY A 162 -26.52 7.26 -12.55
C GLY A 162 -26.69 6.00 -11.73
N GLY A 163 -25.87 5.90 -10.69
CA GLY A 163 -25.83 4.69 -9.88
C GLY A 163 -24.98 4.82 -8.65
N GLY A 164 -24.95 3.72 -7.91
CA GLY A 164 -24.05 3.52 -6.78
C GLY A 164 -23.03 2.45 -7.11
N LEU A 165 -21.87 2.50 -6.47
CA LEU A 165 -20.89 1.43 -6.55
C LEU A 165 -20.36 1.08 -5.16
N LEU A 166 -20.02 -0.18 -4.99
CA LEU A 166 -19.13 -0.63 -3.94
C LEU A 166 -17.83 -1.06 -4.60
N PHE A 167 -16.74 -1.04 -3.85
CA PHE A 167 -15.51 -1.61 -4.34
C PHE A 167 -14.68 -2.24 -3.24
N GLY A 168 -13.89 -3.22 -3.62
CA GLY A 168 -12.94 -3.90 -2.76
C GLY A 168 -11.76 -4.40 -3.58
N GLY A 169 -10.55 -4.23 -3.09
CA GLY A 169 -9.35 -4.53 -3.83
C GLY A 169 -8.13 -4.74 -2.97
N LEU A 170 -7.07 -5.20 -3.63
CA LEU A 170 -5.75 -5.38 -3.04
C LEU A 170 -4.73 -4.71 -3.94
N GLY A 171 -3.65 -4.23 -3.34
CA GLY A 171 -2.57 -3.63 -4.10
C GLY A 171 -1.28 -3.57 -3.31
N VAL A 172 -0.29 -2.94 -3.92
CA VAL A 172 1.03 -2.70 -3.34
C VAL A 172 1.39 -1.24 -3.59
N GLU A 173 1.85 -0.56 -2.55
CA GLU A 173 2.49 0.75 -2.62
C GLU A 173 4.01 0.57 -2.48
N ILE A 174 4.77 1.18 -3.37
CA ILE A 174 6.23 1.18 -3.40
C ILE A 174 6.69 2.61 -3.14
N GLU A 175 7.42 2.79 -2.04
CA GLU A 175 8.03 4.07 -1.71
C GLU A 175 9.25 4.35 -2.59
N LEU A 176 9.11 5.31 -3.50
CA LEU A 176 10.21 5.79 -4.34
C LEU A 176 11.11 6.74 -3.55
N SER A 177 10.50 7.58 -2.71
CA SER A 177 11.18 8.49 -1.80
C SER A 177 10.36 8.64 -0.51
N ARG A 178 10.77 9.54 0.41
CA ARG A 178 10.00 9.86 1.62
C ARG A 178 8.64 10.49 1.31
N VAL A 179 8.47 11.04 0.11
CA VAL A 179 7.30 11.81 -0.31
C VAL A 179 6.55 11.10 -1.42
N ALA A 180 7.25 10.52 -2.41
CA ALA A 180 6.65 9.95 -3.60
C ALA A 180 6.44 8.44 -3.48
N ILE A 181 5.23 7.99 -3.82
CA ILE A 181 4.81 6.60 -3.83
C ILE A 181 4.28 6.25 -5.20
N LEU A 182 4.70 5.08 -5.67
CA LEU A 182 4.07 4.40 -6.77
C LEU A 182 3.16 3.32 -6.22
N GLY A 183 2.02 3.05 -6.83
CA GLY A 183 1.22 1.91 -6.44
C GLY A 183 0.59 1.19 -7.61
N PHE A 184 0.24 -0.05 -7.34
CA PHE A 184 -0.52 -0.88 -8.25
C PHE A 184 -1.64 -1.55 -7.46
N GLY A 185 -2.85 -1.59 -8.02
CA GLY A 185 -4.01 -2.19 -7.37
C GLY A 185 -4.90 -2.95 -8.34
N LEU A 186 -5.49 -4.02 -7.86
CA LEU A 186 -6.59 -4.74 -8.51
C LEU A 186 -7.83 -4.59 -7.64
N VAL A 187 -8.93 -4.12 -8.24
CA VAL A 187 -10.14 -3.71 -7.53
C VAL A 187 -11.36 -4.28 -8.22
N TYR A 188 -12.16 -5.03 -7.48
CA TYR A 188 -13.47 -5.49 -7.91
C TYR A 188 -14.54 -4.46 -7.57
N ARG A 189 -15.45 -4.18 -8.51
CA ARG A 189 -16.46 -3.12 -8.41
C ARG A 189 -17.83 -3.60 -8.87
N PRO A 190 -18.71 -4.03 -7.96
CA PRO A 190 -20.13 -4.14 -8.26
C PRO A 190 -20.76 -2.74 -8.31
N MET A 191 -21.48 -2.47 -9.39
CA MET A 191 -22.06 -1.18 -9.72
C MET A 191 -23.55 -1.35 -9.97
N LEU A 192 -24.38 -0.70 -9.15
CA LEU A 192 -25.82 -0.62 -9.37
C LEU A 192 -26.09 0.55 -10.32
N ILE A 193 -26.61 0.25 -11.50
CA ILE A 193 -26.93 1.23 -12.53
C ILE A 193 -28.45 1.33 -12.65
N ALA A 194 -29.00 2.54 -12.50
CA ALA A 194 -30.43 2.77 -12.65
C ALA A 194 -30.87 2.53 -14.09
N GLY A 195 -32.04 1.93 -14.27
CA GLY A 195 -32.62 1.71 -15.59
C GLY A 195 -32.89 3.02 -16.32
N TRP A 196 -32.64 3.03 -17.62
CA TRP A 196 -32.82 4.19 -18.49
C TRP A 196 -33.11 3.74 -19.92
N THR A 197 -33.62 4.67 -20.73
CA THR A 197 -33.68 4.45 -22.18
C THR A 197 -32.42 5.04 -22.77
N ASP A 198 -31.63 4.20 -23.45
CA ASP A 198 -30.41 4.68 -24.10
C ASP A 198 -30.73 5.59 -25.29
N THR A 199 -29.73 6.35 -25.76
CA THR A 199 -29.92 7.25 -26.91
C THR A 199 -30.28 6.51 -28.21
N ALA A 200 -30.04 5.19 -28.28
CA ALA A 200 -30.45 4.33 -29.39
C ALA A 200 -31.91 3.85 -29.27
N GLY A 201 -32.63 4.25 -28.21
CA GLY A 201 -34.01 3.90 -27.95
C GLY A 201 -34.22 2.54 -27.31
N ALA A 202 -33.15 1.84 -26.91
CA ALA A 202 -33.27 0.57 -26.20
C ALA A 202 -33.51 0.81 -24.70
N VAL A 203 -34.45 0.08 -24.13
CA VAL A 203 -34.76 0.17 -22.71
C VAL A 203 -33.75 -0.69 -21.95
N ARG A 204 -33.11 -0.10 -20.95
CA ARG A 204 -32.14 -0.78 -20.09
C ARG A 204 -32.75 -0.92 -18.70
N ALA A 205 -32.83 -2.15 -18.21
CA ALA A 205 -33.32 -2.41 -16.87
C ALA A 205 -32.28 -1.97 -15.82
N THR A 206 -32.76 -1.67 -14.61
CA THR A 206 -31.86 -1.51 -13.45
C THR A 206 -31.13 -2.81 -13.20
N GLY A 207 -29.81 -2.75 -13.04
CA GLY A 207 -29.00 -3.95 -12.87
C GLY A 207 -27.71 -3.70 -12.10
N VAL A 208 -27.13 -4.78 -11.58
CA VAL A 208 -25.80 -4.77 -11.00
C VAL A 208 -24.82 -5.25 -12.07
N ALA A 209 -23.91 -4.39 -12.46
CA ALA A 209 -22.80 -4.71 -13.34
C ALA A 209 -21.52 -4.91 -12.53
N HIS A 210 -20.71 -5.88 -12.93
CA HIS A 210 -19.51 -6.32 -12.22
C HIS A 210 -18.27 -5.98 -13.02
N PHE A 211 -17.40 -5.16 -12.46
CA PHE A 211 -16.15 -4.75 -13.09
C PHE A 211 -14.93 -5.23 -12.31
N LEU A 212 -13.87 -5.55 -13.03
CA LEU A 212 -12.52 -5.69 -12.49
C LEU A 212 -11.67 -4.53 -12.99
N GLY A 213 -11.12 -3.77 -12.05
CA GLY A 213 -10.25 -2.63 -12.30
C GLY A 213 -8.79 -2.95 -11.99
N ALA A 214 -7.90 -2.44 -12.83
CA ALA A 214 -6.49 -2.28 -12.53
C ALA A 214 -6.18 -0.78 -12.38
N GLU A 215 -5.47 -0.41 -11.31
CA GLU A 215 -5.05 0.95 -11.05
C GLU A 215 -3.53 1.03 -10.96
N PHE A 216 -2.95 1.95 -11.71
CA PHE A 216 -1.56 2.36 -11.54
C PHE A 216 -1.54 3.78 -10.98
N GLN A 217 -1.07 3.95 -9.75
CA GLN A 217 -1.17 5.20 -9.01
C GLN A 217 0.20 5.82 -8.77
N PHE A 218 0.24 7.15 -8.84
CA PHE A 218 1.37 7.98 -8.45
C PHE A 218 0.88 9.01 -7.44
N GLU A 219 1.39 8.93 -6.21
CA GLU A 219 0.91 9.69 -5.07
C GLU A 219 2.05 10.37 -4.33
N LEU A 220 1.76 11.53 -3.74
CA LEU A 220 2.67 12.32 -2.92
C LEU A 220 2.13 12.40 -1.48
N ARG A 221 3.03 12.36 -0.49
CA ARG A 221 2.72 12.53 0.93
C ARG A 221 3.27 13.85 1.46
N SER A 222 2.40 14.64 2.06
CA SER A 222 2.78 15.87 2.78
C SER A 222 2.54 15.69 4.27
N GLU A 223 3.54 15.99 5.11
CA GLU A 223 3.44 15.87 6.57
C GLU A 223 2.45 16.90 7.15
N ILE A 224 1.54 16.43 8.00
CA ILE A 224 0.62 17.28 8.75
C ILE A 224 1.26 17.58 10.11
N GLY A 225 1.51 18.87 10.40
CA GLY A 225 1.99 19.32 11.72
C GLY A 225 3.42 19.86 11.77
N ARG A 226 4.16 19.85 10.66
CA ARG A 226 5.47 20.49 10.57
C ARG A 226 5.32 21.97 10.16
N ARG A 227 5.23 22.86 11.15
CA ARG A 227 5.39 24.32 10.97
C ARG A 227 6.83 24.72 11.18
#